data_AF-A0A1G9WJY6-F1
#
_entry.id   AF-A0A1G9WJY6-F1
#
_cell.length_a   1.000
_cell.length_b   1.000
_cell.length_c   1.000
_cell.angle_alpha   90.00
_cell.angle_beta   90.00
_cell.angle_gamma   90.00
#
_symmetry.space_group_name_H-M   'P 1'
#
loop_
_entity.id
_entity.type
_entity.pdbx_description
1 polymer ?
#
loop_
_entity_poly.entity_id
_entity_poly.type
_entity_poly.pdbx_seq_one_letter_code
_entity_poly.pdbx_strand_id
1 'polypeptide(L)'
;MQAILNLNELRNYSYFPENIYLQGHSTVGDGGEGVFYWDHLSLENDNNGIIIKVTGVSEGRWKRLFDGQANVKWFGVKADGMDDTIALQNAIDCWNVIYLPKGEYKITSSIVLKPRSYVYGSQVTATIVNAYGCDAFLVDGNDGDNITIEKIQIRGYSSAGIGDPKTFTGIKSRGESEHHVNYLNIKDIFLIGFLYCIDLQFTWNSLIDNVETMNCANSVRVFGQTVNNSINNSRLTANGGNASILTQSDGVVTGEGLMINNTLMASGAYGVKVEGSFLSLLISNSLIDLISNIGVYFTDAKSTLISNTWIYATNRGIELAPLSEVVDQNISISNCRIQATAENGSCIKINELNRGVLISGGSLVCSSGGRCVHTYYARAIAIGTLFLVNPSTTIDSILVESSIDVLTSMLVGNATIEII
;
A
#
# COMPACT_ATOMS: atom_id res chain seq x y z
N MET A 1 -41.97 6.45 -24.30
CA MET A 1 -40.97 5.40 -24.01
C MET A 1 -41.66 4.38 -23.12
N GLN A 2 -41.57 3.09 -23.46
CA GLN A 2 -42.22 2.03 -22.69
C GLN A 2 -41.39 1.63 -21.48
N ALA A 3 -42.04 1.32 -20.36
CA ALA A 3 -41.38 0.84 -19.15
C ALA A 3 -41.42 -0.70 -19.06
N ILE A 4 -40.30 -1.30 -18.70
CA ILE A 4 -40.12 -2.75 -18.44
C ILE A 4 -39.64 -2.89 -16.99
N LEU A 5 -40.22 -3.82 -16.21
CA LEU A 5 -39.99 -3.85 -14.76
C LEU A 5 -38.54 -4.22 -14.41
N ASN A 6 -37.98 -5.22 -15.10
CA ASN A 6 -36.65 -5.77 -14.81
C ASN A 6 -36.03 -6.54 -16.00
N LEU A 7 -34.79 -7.01 -15.84
CA LEU A 7 -34.09 -7.73 -16.91
C LEU A 7 -34.76 -9.05 -17.31
N ASN A 8 -35.44 -9.74 -16.37
CA ASN A 8 -36.17 -10.96 -16.69
C ASN A 8 -37.32 -10.69 -17.65
N GLU A 9 -38.05 -9.59 -17.46
CA GLU A 9 -39.07 -9.16 -18.42
C GLU A 9 -38.46 -8.69 -19.74
N LEU A 10 -37.34 -7.95 -19.69
CA LEU A 10 -36.66 -7.48 -20.90
C LEU A 10 -36.19 -8.65 -21.79
N ARG A 11 -35.72 -9.75 -21.19
CA ARG A 11 -35.34 -10.98 -21.91
C ARG A 11 -36.51 -11.72 -22.54
N ASN A 12 -37.75 -11.40 -22.17
CA ASN A 12 -38.97 -11.97 -22.77
C ASN A 12 -39.71 -10.96 -23.65
N TYR A 13 -39.14 -9.76 -23.82
CA TYR A 13 -39.78 -8.68 -24.55
C TYR A 13 -39.59 -8.84 -26.06
N SER A 14 -40.64 -9.30 -26.75
CA SER A 14 -40.61 -9.67 -28.18
C SER A 14 -41.06 -8.56 -29.14
N TYR A 15 -41.29 -7.35 -28.64
CA TYR A 15 -41.55 -6.16 -29.45
C TYR A 15 -40.33 -5.24 -29.34
N PHE A 16 -39.81 -4.76 -30.46
CA PHE A 16 -38.52 -4.05 -30.50
C PHE A 16 -38.70 -2.57 -30.93
N PRO A 17 -39.26 -1.71 -30.06
CA PRO A 17 -39.25 -0.28 -30.30
C PRO A 17 -37.81 0.25 -30.24
N GLU A 18 -37.59 1.47 -30.74
CA GLU A 18 -36.26 2.09 -30.74
C GLU A 18 -35.65 2.17 -29.33
N ASN A 19 -36.45 2.57 -28.33
CA ASN A 19 -36.00 2.74 -26.95
C ASN A 19 -37.03 2.25 -25.91
N ILE A 20 -36.53 1.65 -24.82
CA ILE A 20 -37.30 1.27 -23.63
C ILE A 20 -36.62 1.79 -22.36
N TYR A 21 -37.41 1.97 -21.30
CA TYR A 21 -36.94 2.31 -19.96
C TYR A 21 -37.05 1.09 -19.05
N LEU A 22 -35.94 0.66 -18.46
CA LEU A 22 -35.86 -0.40 -17.47
C LEU A 22 -36.04 0.20 -16.07
N GLN A 23 -36.92 -0.37 -15.26
CA GLN A 23 -37.25 0.12 -13.92
C GLN A 23 -36.41 -0.50 -12.78
N GLY A 24 -35.53 -1.46 -13.09
CA GLY A 24 -34.57 -2.06 -12.16
C GLY A 24 -33.83 -3.23 -12.80
N HIS A 25 -32.74 -3.69 -12.20
CA HIS A 25 -32.03 -4.87 -12.69
C HIS A 25 -32.83 -6.15 -12.38
N SER A 26 -33.14 -6.35 -11.10
CA SER A 26 -33.91 -7.50 -10.57
C SER A 26 -35.28 -7.06 -10.05
N THR A 27 -35.33 -5.97 -9.31
CA THR A 27 -36.55 -5.41 -8.71
C THR A 27 -36.64 -3.92 -9.02
N VAL A 28 -37.86 -3.42 -9.19
CA VAL A 28 -38.09 -1.99 -9.42
C VAL A 28 -37.44 -1.17 -8.29
N GLY A 29 -36.63 -0.17 -8.63
CA GLY A 29 -36.01 0.71 -7.64
C GLY A 29 -34.66 0.24 -7.09
N ASP A 30 -34.03 -0.80 -7.64
CA ASP A 30 -32.78 -1.38 -7.11
C ASP A 30 -31.49 -0.67 -7.56
N GLY A 31 -31.60 0.46 -8.27
CA GLY A 31 -30.46 1.18 -8.84
C GLY A 31 -30.02 0.66 -10.22
N GLY A 32 -30.66 -0.39 -10.73
CA GLY A 32 -30.42 -0.99 -12.04
C GLY A 32 -31.14 -0.29 -13.20
N GLU A 33 -31.85 0.81 -12.95
CA GLU A 33 -32.70 1.50 -13.93
C GLU A 33 -31.91 2.11 -15.08
N GLY A 34 -32.60 2.39 -16.20
CA GLY A 34 -32.02 3.16 -17.29
C GLY A 34 -32.66 2.91 -18.64
N VAL A 35 -32.18 3.62 -19.66
CA VAL A 35 -32.69 3.51 -21.03
C VAL A 35 -31.89 2.44 -21.78
N PHE A 36 -32.58 1.63 -22.58
CA PHE A 36 -31.98 0.70 -23.54
C PHE A 36 -32.51 0.98 -24.94
N TYR A 37 -31.66 0.81 -25.94
CA TYR A 37 -32.05 0.82 -27.35
C TYR A 37 -31.89 -0.58 -27.97
N TRP A 38 -32.67 -0.87 -29.00
CA TRP A 38 -32.56 -2.13 -29.73
C TRP A 38 -31.53 -2.01 -30.86
N ASP A 39 -30.46 -2.79 -30.79
CA ASP A 39 -29.51 -2.98 -31.88
C ASP A 39 -29.84 -4.31 -32.57
N HIS A 40 -30.48 -4.26 -33.74
CA HIS A 40 -30.94 -5.44 -34.47
C HIS A 40 -29.82 -6.26 -35.13
N LEU A 41 -28.58 -5.76 -35.18
CA LEU A 41 -27.43 -6.44 -35.80
C LEU A 41 -26.48 -7.05 -34.75
N SER A 42 -26.65 -6.71 -33.47
CA SER A 42 -25.72 -7.15 -32.44
C SER A 42 -25.81 -8.66 -32.18
N LEU A 43 -24.64 -9.28 -32.15
CA LEU A 43 -24.44 -10.69 -31.77
C LEU A 43 -23.75 -10.84 -30.42
N GLU A 44 -23.48 -9.73 -29.73
CA GLU A 44 -22.75 -9.70 -28.46
C GLU A 44 -23.41 -10.61 -27.40
N ASN A 45 -22.63 -11.15 -26.47
CA ASN A 45 -23.18 -12.02 -25.44
C ASN A 45 -24.00 -11.22 -24.42
N ASP A 46 -25.06 -11.83 -23.89
CA ASP A 46 -25.76 -11.29 -22.72
C ASP A 46 -24.77 -11.23 -21.55
N ASN A 47 -24.64 -10.06 -20.94
CA ASN A 47 -23.75 -9.84 -19.82
C ASN A 47 -24.47 -9.39 -18.55
N ASN A 48 -25.80 -9.54 -18.55
CA ASN A 48 -26.66 -9.25 -17.43
C ASN A 48 -26.53 -7.81 -16.90
N GLY A 49 -26.17 -6.84 -17.75
CA GLY A 49 -26.21 -5.44 -17.35
C GLY A 49 -26.27 -4.39 -18.45
N ILE A 50 -25.32 -4.40 -19.39
CA ILE A 50 -25.27 -3.41 -20.49
C ILE A 50 -25.71 -3.99 -21.84
N ILE A 51 -25.65 -5.30 -22.00
CA ILE A 51 -26.08 -6.03 -23.20
C ILE A 51 -27.00 -7.16 -22.75
N ILE A 52 -28.24 -7.15 -23.24
CA ILE A 52 -29.27 -8.11 -22.87
C ILE A 52 -29.78 -8.82 -24.13
N LYS A 53 -29.71 -10.15 -24.12
CA LYS A 53 -30.19 -10.98 -25.23
C LYS A 53 -31.63 -11.40 -24.96
N VAL A 54 -32.49 -11.23 -25.95
CA VAL A 54 -33.87 -11.71 -25.88
C VAL A 54 -33.91 -13.22 -26.08
N THR A 55 -34.67 -13.91 -25.23
CA THR A 55 -34.79 -15.38 -25.25
C THR A 55 -35.36 -15.84 -26.59
N GLY A 56 -34.69 -16.82 -27.21
CA GLY A 56 -35.10 -17.35 -28.51
C GLY A 56 -34.74 -16.48 -29.72
N VAL A 57 -34.12 -15.31 -29.51
CA VAL A 57 -33.67 -14.41 -30.58
C VAL A 57 -32.17 -14.58 -30.81
N SER A 58 -31.77 -14.94 -32.03
CA SER A 58 -30.35 -15.15 -32.39
C SER A 58 -29.59 -13.83 -32.59
N GLU A 59 -30.18 -12.91 -33.37
CA GLU A 59 -29.60 -11.63 -33.75
C GLU A 59 -30.42 -10.49 -33.13
N GLY A 60 -29.70 -9.53 -32.55
CA GLY A 60 -30.27 -8.35 -31.94
C GLY A 60 -30.16 -8.35 -30.41
N ARG A 61 -29.79 -7.20 -29.84
CA ARG A 61 -29.59 -7.00 -28.40
C ARG A 61 -30.21 -5.70 -27.92
N TRP A 62 -30.73 -5.72 -26.69
CA TRP A 62 -30.96 -4.49 -25.95
C TRP A 62 -29.61 -4.01 -25.42
N LYS A 63 -29.22 -2.80 -25.82
CA LYS A 63 -27.98 -2.15 -25.36
C LYS A 63 -28.32 -0.97 -24.48
N ARG A 64 -27.72 -0.90 -23.30
CA ARG A 64 -27.91 0.21 -22.38
C ARG A 64 -27.37 1.49 -23.01
N LEU A 65 -28.14 2.56 -22.95
CA LEU A 65 -27.72 3.88 -23.39
C LEU A 65 -27.00 4.59 -22.22
N PHE A 66 -25.68 4.68 -22.28
CA PHE A 66 -24.86 5.38 -21.29
C PHE A 66 -23.56 5.87 -21.93
N ASP A 67 -22.88 6.79 -21.26
CA ASP A 67 -21.54 7.26 -21.58
C ASP A 67 -20.72 7.32 -20.29
N GLY A 68 -19.40 7.14 -20.39
CA GLY A 68 -18.48 7.13 -19.25
C GLY A 68 -18.51 5.83 -18.44
N GLN A 69 -18.93 5.91 -17.18
CA GLN A 69 -18.86 4.83 -16.21
C GLN A 69 -20.04 3.85 -16.29
N ALA A 70 -19.77 2.58 -15.99
CA ALA A 70 -20.81 1.60 -15.70
C ALA A 70 -21.06 1.52 -14.19
N ASN A 71 -22.32 1.57 -13.77
CA ASN A 71 -22.69 1.39 -12.38
C ASN A 71 -22.82 -0.10 -12.07
N VAL A 72 -22.18 -0.59 -11.01
CA VAL A 72 -22.24 -1.99 -10.59
C VAL A 72 -23.67 -2.49 -10.32
N LYS A 73 -24.60 -1.59 -9.96
CA LYS A 73 -26.03 -1.89 -9.79
C LYS A 73 -26.67 -2.42 -11.06
N TRP A 74 -26.17 -2.02 -12.22
CA TRP A 74 -26.66 -2.51 -13.51
C TRP A 74 -26.37 -3.98 -13.73
N PHE A 75 -25.44 -4.58 -12.99
CA PHE A 75 -25.05 -5.99 -13.09
C PHE A 75 -25.62 -6.85 -11.94
N GLY A 76 -26.49 -6.26 -11.11
CA GLY A 76 -27.17 -6.95 -10.01
C GLY A 76 -26.50 -6.86 -8.66
N VAL A 77 -25.48 -6.01 -8.50
CA VAL A 77 -24.81 -5.78 -7.22
C VAL A 77 -25.74 -5.05 -6.24
N LYS A 78 -26.02 -5.65 -5.08
CA LYS A 78 -26.99 -5.14 -4.11
C LYS A 78 -26.38 -4.23 -3.05
N ALA A 79 -25.12 -4.43 -2.70
CA ALA A 79 -24.41 -3.60 -1.72
C ALA A 79 -25.18 -3.46 -0.38
N ASP A 80 -25.87 -4.53 0.03
CA ASP A 80 -26.71 -4.63 1.23
C ASP A 80 -26.09 -5.55 2.30
N GLY A 81 -24.80 -5.87 2.16
CA GLY A 81 -24.07 -6.81 3.03
C GLY A 81 -24.22 -8.28 2.63
N MET A 82 -25.03 -8.60 1.61
CA MET A 82 -25.09 -9.93 1.02
C MET A 82 -24.00 -10.12 -0.05
N ASP A 83 -23.72 -11.37 -0.38
CA ASP A 83 -22.62 -11.71 -1.31
C ASP A 83 -22.88 -11.15 -2.72
N ASP A 84 -22.02 -10.21 -3.11
CA ASP A 84 -22.03 -9.51 -4.39
C ASP A 84 -20.93 -10.00 -5.35
N THR A 85 -20.13 -11.00 -4.94
CA THR A 85 -18.89 -11.41 -5.62
C THR A 85 -19.05 -11.61 -7.13
N ILE A 86 -20.02 -12.44 -7.53
CA ILE A 86 -20.24 -12.79 -8.94
C ILE A 86 -20.71 -11.57 -9.74
N ALA A 87 -21.66 -10.81 -9.19
CA ALA A 87 -22.22 -9.64 -9.86
C ALA A 87 -21.16 -8.52 -10.02
N LEU A 88 -20.29 -8.35 -9.02
CA LEU A 88 -19.21 -7.37 -9.05
C LEU A 88 -18.10 -7.77 -10.02
N GLN A 89 -17.70 -9.05 -10.05
CA GLN A 89 -16.76 -9.54 -11.05
C GLN A 89 -17.31 -9.36 -12.46
N ASN A 90 -18.57 -9.72 -12.71
CA ASN A 90 -19.21 -9.53 -14.02
C ASN A 90 -19.18 -8.06 -14.46
N ALA A 91 -19.43 -7.11 -13.55
CA ALA A 91 -19.36 -5.68 -13.88
C ALA A 91 -17.95 -5.29 -14.36
N ILE A 92 -16.92 -5.72 -13.63
CA ILE A 92 -15.51 -5.44 -13.93
C ILE A 92 -15.09 -6.08 -15.25
N ASP A 93 -15.53 -7.31 -15.54
CA ASP A 93 -15.22 -7.99 -16.79
C ASP A 93 -15.83 -7.28 -18.00
N CYS A 94 -16.98 -6.65 -17.82
CA CYS A 94 -17.74 -6.02 -18.90
C CYS A 94 -17.26 -4.62 -19.29
N TRP A 95 -16.70 -3.86 -18.36
CA TRP A 95 -16.37 -2.45 -18.62
C TRP A 95 -15.15 -1.99 -17.84
N ASN A 96 -14.45 -0.98 -18.36
CA ASN A 96 -13.21 -0.51 -17.74
C ASN A 96 -13.49 0.46 -16.58
N VAL A 97 -14.45 1.37 -16.72
CA VAL A 97 -14.71 2.41 -15.72
C VAL A 97 -15.91 2.02 -14.86
N ILE A 98 -15.67 1.49 -13.67
CA ILE A 98 -16.68 0.90 -12.79
C ILE A 98 -16.93 1.81 -11.59
N TYR A 99 -18.18 2.25 -11.44
CA TYR A 99 -18.63 3.05 -10.31
C TYR A 99 -19.36 2.19 -9.27
N LEU A 100 -18.90 2.29 -8.03
CA LEU A 100 -19.53 1.71 -6.85
C LEU A 100 -20.24 2.81 -6.06
N PRO A 101 -21.58 2.90 -6.12
CA PRO A 101 -22.35 3.80 -5.25
C PRO A 101 -22.07 3.59 -3.75
N LYS A 102 -22.71 4.41 -2.91
CA LYS A 102 -22.75 4.15 -1.46
C LYS A 102 -23.38 2.77 -1.20
N GLY A 103 -22.75 1.97 -0.34
CA GLY A 103 -23.24 0.66 0.05
C GLY A 103 -22.16 -0.22 0.68
N GLU A 104 -22.59 -1.39 1.16
CA GLU A 104 -21.71 -2.42 1.73
C GLU A 104 -21.65 -3.63 0.81
N TYR A 105 -20.53 -3.78 0.12
CA TYR A 105 -20.27 -4.79 -0.89
C TYR A 105 -19.57 -5.98 -0.22
N LYS A 106 -20.28 -7.07 0.01
CA LYS A 106 -19.65 -8.28 0.55
C LYS A 106 -19.08 -9.12 -0.59
N ILE A 107 -17.81 -9.51 -0.44
CA ILE A 107 -17.16 -10.47 -1.34
C ILE A 107 -16.64 -11.68 -0.55
N THR A 108 -16.69 -12.84 -1.16
CA THR A 108 -16.23 -14.13 -0.59
C THR A 108 -15.12 -14.77 -1.42
N SER A 109 -14.81 -14.20 -2.59
CA SER A 109 -13.60 -14.48 -3.37
C SER A 109 -13.07 -13.19 -4.00
N SER A 110 -11.82 -13.23 -4.46
CA SER A 110 -11.13 -12.03 -4.93
C SER A 110 -11.72 -11.39 -6.18
N ILE A 111 -11.80 -10.07 -6.09
CA ILE A 111 -11.84 -9.00 -7.09
C ILE A 111 -10.80 -9.04 -8.21
N VAL A 112 -10.89 -9.86 -9.27
CA VAL A 112 -9.84 -9.83 -10.32
C VAL A 112 -10.04 -8.63 -11.25
N LEU A 113 -9.04 -7.74 -11.30
CA LEU A 113 -9.05 -6.56 -12.16
C LEU A 113 -8.32 -6.84 -13.46
N LYS A 114 -8.98 -6.49 -14.57
CA LYS A 114 -8.40 -6.58 -15.93
C LYS A 114 -7.61 -5.32 -16.30
N PRO A 115 -6.82 -5.32 -17.39
CA PRO A 115 -6.06 -4.14 -17.80
C PRO A 115 -6.99 -2.94 -18.00
N ARG A 116 -6.50 -1.75 -17.64
CA ARG A 116 -7.24 -0.48 -17.76
C ARG A 116 -8.49 -0.38 -16.88
N SER A 117 -8.65 -1.24 -15.88
CA SER A 117 -9.73 -1.11 -14.89
C SER A 117 -9.57 0.19 -14.09
N TYR A 118 -10.62 0.97 -14.03
CA TYR A 118 -10.77 2.12 -13.14
C TYR A 118 -11.99 1.88 -12.25
N VAL A 119 -11.74 1.47 -11.01
CA VAL A 119 -12.76 1.17 -10.02
C VAL A 119 -12.80 2.29 -8.99
N TYR A 120 -13.95 2.94 -8.83
CA TYR A 120 -14.08 4.02 -7.86
C TYR A 120 -15.39 4.05 -7.10
N GLY A 121 -15.31 4.47 -5.84
CA GLY A 121 -16.45 4.65 -4.96
C GLY A 121 -17.03 6.06 -4.97
N SER A 122 -18.15 6.22 -4.26
CA SER A 122 -18.76 7.52 -4.00
C SER A 122 -17.93 8.39 -3.03
N GLN A 123 -17.38 7.76 -1.99
CA GLN A 123 -16.46 8.33 -1.00
C GLN A 123 -15.95 7.19 -0.11
N VAL A 124 -14.76 7.36 0.45
CA VAL A 124 -14.08 6.32 1.25
C VAL A 124 -14.94 5.81 2.41
N THR A 125 -15.73 6.68 3.06
CA THR A 125 -16.55 6.31 4.22
C THR A 125 -17.96 5.78 3.88
N ALA A 126 -18.34 5.74 2.60
CA ALA A 126 -19.69 5.33 2.18
C ALA A 126 -19.71 4.14 1.22
N THR A 127 -18.63 3.90 0.49
CA THR A 127 -18.47 2.73 -0.38
C THR A 127 -17.52 1.76 0.29
N ILE A 128 -18.04 0.69 0.87
CA ILE A 128 -17.30 -0.23 1.73
C ILE A 128 -17.29 -1.63 1.10
N VAL A 129 -16.12 -2.13 0.74
CA VAL A 129 -15.91 -3.51 0.28
C VAL A 129 -15.46 -4.36 1.46
N ASN A 130 -16.28 -5.34 1.85
CA ASN A 130 -16.03 -6.27 2.95
C ASN A 130 -15.59 -7.62 2.37
N ALA A 131 -14.31 -7.95 2.51
CA ALA A 131 -13.72 -9.21 2.06
C ALA A 131 -13.77 -10.27 3.16
N TYR A 132 -14.54 -11.34 2.95
CA TYR A 132 -14.71 -12.43 3.90
C TYR A 132 -13.92 -13.65 3.44
N GLY A 133 -12.87 -14.01 4.18
CA GLY A 133 -12.12 -15.23 3.89
C GLY A 133 -11.29 -15.19 2.60
N CYS A 134 -11.00 -14.00 2.06
CA CYS A 134 -10.34 -13.83 0.77
C CYS A 134 -9.46 -12.58 0.71
N ASP A 135 -8.52 -12.55 -0.26
CA ASP A 135 -7.89 -11.30 -0.70
C ASP A 135 -8.95 -10.44 -1.41
N ALA A 136 -8.93 -9.11 -1.26
CA ALA A 136 -10.02 -8.27 -1.77
C ALA A 136 -9.91 -7.98 -3.28
N PHE A 137 -8.89 -7.24 -3.72
CA PHE A 137 -8.62 -6.98 -5.13
C PHE A 137 -7.31 -7.62 -5.58
N LEU A 138 -7.34 -8.27 -6.74
CA LEU A 138 -6.21 -8.94 -7.36
C LEU A 138 -5.90 -8.34 -8.73
N VAL A 139 -4.62 -8.08 -8.99
CA VAL A 139 -4.08 -7.64 -10.27
C VAL A 139 -3.01 -8.62 -10.71
N ASP A 140 -3.22 -9.32 -11.82
CA ASP A 140 -2.28 -10.32 -12.30
C ASP A 140 -1.22 -9.74 -13.26
N GLY A 141 0.00 -10.27 -13.24
CA GLY A 141 1.15 -9.76 -13.99
C GLY A 141 0.94 -9.68 -15.50
N ASN A 142 0.19 -10.62 -16.09
CA ASN A 142 -0.14 -10.60 -17.52
C ASN A 142 -1.09 -9.46 -17.91
N ASP A 143 -1.81 -8.93 -16.93
CA ASP A 143 -2.98 -8.09 -17.12
C ASP A 143 -2.92 -6.78 -16.31
N GLY A 144 -1.82 -6.56 -15.59
CA GLY A 144 -1.70 -5.51 -14.59
C GLY A 144 -1.20 -4.20 -15.15
N ASP A 145 -1.78 -3.69 -16.24
CA ASP A 145 -1.37 -2.43 -16.85
C ASP A 145 -2.46 -1.34 -16.68
N ASN A 146 -2.05 -0.18 -16.16
CA ASN A 146 -2.85 1.04 -16.04
C ASN A 146 -4.17 0.85 -15.26
N ILE A 147 -4.08 0.32 -14.04
CA ILE A 147 -5.23 0.08 -13.18
C ILE A 147 -5.32 1.19 -12.13
N THR A 148 -6.54 1.67 -11.86
CA THR A 148 -6.79 2.63 -10.78
C THR A 148 -7.89 2.13 -9.85
N ILE A 149 -7.64 2.17 -8.55
CA ILE A 149 -8.63 1.93 -7.51
C ILE A 149 -8.67 3.18 -6.62
N GLU A 150 -9.85 3.79 -6.43
CA GLU A 150 -9.96 4.97 -5.56
C GLU A 150 -11.30 5.15 -4.83
N LYS A 151 -11.29 5.93 -3.74
CA LYS A 151 -12.49 6.40 -3.03
C LYS A 151 -13.36 5.28 -2.44
N ILE A 152 -12.73 4.18 -2.03
CA ILE A 152 -13.39 3.05 -1.37
C ILE A 152 -12.70 2.71 -0.05
N GLN A 153 -13.47 2.24 0.92
CA GLN A 153 -12.93 1.52 2.07
C GLN A 153 -12.93 0.02 1.78
N ILE A 154 -11.87 -0.66 2.21
CA ILE A 154 -11.72 -2.11 2.08
C ILE A 154 -11.47 -2.71 3.46
N ARG A 155 -12.29 -3.68 3.88
CA ARG A 155 -12.22 -4.32 5.21
C ARG A 155 -12.00 -5.82 5.09
N GLY A 156 -11.07 -6.34 5.89
CA GLY A 156 -10.80 -7.77 5.98
C GLY A 156 -11.60 -8.45 7.10
N TYR A 157 -12.18 -9.60 6.78
CA TYR A 157 -12.84 -10.50 7.73
C TYR A 157 -12.36 -11.94 7.53
N SER A 158 -12.34 -12.72 8.61
CA SER A 158 -12.21 -14.17 8.48
C SER A 158 -13.41 -14.76 7.72
N SER A 159 -13.32 -16.01 7.28
CA SER A 159 -14.47 -16.72 6.69
C SER A 159 -15.66 -16.82 7.65
N ALA A 160 -15.41 -16.80 8.96
CA ALA A 160 -16.42 -16.76 10.02
C ALA A 160 -16.94 -15.34 10.34
N GLY A 161 -16.47 -14.30 9.65
CA GLY A 161 -16.90 -12.92 9.85
C GLY A 161 -16.24 -12.19 11.02
N ILE A 162 -15.11 -12.68 11.53
CA ILE A 162 -14.34 -12.01 12.58
C ILE A 162 -13.51 -10.90 11.92
N GLY A 163 -13.62 -9.67 12.42
CA GLY A 163 -12.86 -8.52 11.92
C GLY A 163 -11.37 -8.60 12.25
N ASP A 164 -10.58 -7.86 11.48
CA ASP A 164 -9.12 -7.77 11.60
C ASP A 164 -8.39 -9.13 11.66
N PRO A 165 -8.71 -10.08 10.76
CA PRO A 165 -8.13 -11.42 10.81
C PRO A 165 -6.61 -11.42 10.60
N LYS A 166 -6.06 -10.40 9.92
CA LYS A 166 -4.64 -10.28 9.56
C LYS A 166 -4.10 -11.52 8.81
N THR A 167 -4.93 -12.14 7.97
CA THR A 167 -4.58 -13.34 7.18
C THR A 167 -4.55 -13.11 5.68
N PHE A 168 -5.38 -12.20 5.17
CA PHE A 168 -5.56 -11.94 3.73
C PHE A 168 -4.93 -10.62 3.31
N THR A 169 -5.00 -10.32 2.02
CA THR A 169 -4.47 -9.08 1.43
C THR A 169 -5.61 -8.16 0.97
N GLY A 170 -5.48 -6.86 1.21
CA GLY A 170 -6.45 -5.88 0.71
C GLY A 170 -6.35 -5.73 -0.80
N ILE A 171 -5.25 -5.15 -1.28
CA ILE A 171 -4.96 -5.03 -2.72
C ILE A 171 -3.66 -5.77 -3.00
N LYS A 172 -3.72 -6.75 -3.90
CA LYS A 172 -2.60 -7.59 -4.27
C LYS A 172 -2.28 -7.44 -5.75
N SER A 173 -1.03 -7.17 -6.06
CA SER A 173 -0.49 -7.40 -7.40
C SER A 173 0.35 -8.67 -7.39
N ARG A 174 0.17 -9.49 -8.43
CA ARG A 174 0.85 -10.77 -8.64
C ARG A 174 1.64 -10.68 -9.94
N GLY A 175 2.64 -9.82 -9.95
CA GLY A 175 3.66 -9.84 -11.00
C GLY A 175 4.65 -10.98 -10.78
N GLU A 176 5.37 -11.31 -11.84
CA GLU A 176 6.44 -12.31 -11.89
C GLU A 176 7.60 -11.75 -12.74
N SER A 177 8.76 -12.42 -12.74
CA SER A 177 9.96 -11.94 -13.44
C SER A 177 9.77 -11.69 -14.94
N GLU A 178 8.85 -12.41 -15.59
CA GLU A 178 8.54 -12.24 -17.01
C GLU A 178 7.33 -11.32 -17.26
N HIS A 179 6.51 -11.07 -16.22
CA HIS A 179 5.21 -10.43 -16.31
C HIS A 179 4.99 -9.47 -15.15
N HIS A 180 5.44 -8.23 -15.33
CA HIS A 180 5.36 -7.18 -14.32
C HIS A 180 4.00 -6.48 -14.34
N VAL A 181 3.48 -6.13 -13.15
CA VAL A 181 2.35 -5.20 -13.03
C VAL A 181 2.89 -3.78 -13.17
N ASN A 182 2.31 -2.95 -14.03
CA ASN A 182 2.74 -1.58 -14.30
C ASN A 182 1.60 -0.56 -14.07
N TYR A 183 1.94 0.60 -13.53
CA TYR A 183 1.00 1.73 -13.37
C TYR A 183 -0.27 1.37 -12.57
N LEU A 184 -0.09 0.65 -11.46
CA LEU A 184 -1.15 0.42 -10.48
C LEU A 184 -1.28 1.66 -9.57
N ASN A 185 -2.40 2.37 -9.69
CA ASN A 185 -2.68 3.58 -8.94
C ASN A 185 -3.70 3.29 -7.83
N ILE A 186 -3.27 3.39 -6.58
CA ILE A 186 -4.11 3.17 -5.38
C ILE A 186 -4.23 4.52 -4.68
N LYS A 187 -5.42 5.13 -4.72
CA LYS A 187 -5.61 6.53 -4.30
C LYS A 187 -6.82 6.72 -3.42
N ASP A 188 -6.78 7.60 -2.42
CA ASP A 188 -7.97 7.97 -1.62
C ASP A 188 -8.70 6.75 -1.02
N ILE A 189 -7.94 5.77 -0.50
CA ILE A 189 -8.46 4.51 0.01
C ILE A 189 -8.16 4.35 1.50
N PHE A 190 -9.07 3.69 2.21
CA PHE A 190 -8.84 3.23 3.57
C PHE A 190 -8.89 1.69 3.61
N LEU A 191 -7.81 1.04 4.04
CA LEU A 191 -7.75 -0.41 4.22
C LEU A 191 -7.62 -0.80 5.70
N ILE A 192 -8.33 -1.85 6.12
CA ILE A 192 -8.29 -2.31 7.52
C ILE A 192 -8.36 -3.83 7.64
N GLY A 193 -7.52 -4.39 8.53
CA GLY A 193 -7.67 -5.76 9.02
C GLY A 193 -6.93 -6.86 8.25
N PHE A 194 -5.99 -6.50 7.38
CA PHE A 194 -5.29 -7.43 6.48
C PHE A 194 -3.90 -7.86 7.00
N LEU A 195 -3.38 -9.00 6.53
CA LEU A 195 -1.97 -9.36 6.68
C LEU A 195 -1.10 -8.31 5.97
N TYR A 196 -1.44 -8.05 4.71
CA TYR A 196 -0.89 -6.96 3.92
C TYR A 196 -2.07 -6.10 3.49
N CYS A 197 -2.15 -4.86 3.94
CA CYS A 197 -3.16 -3.95 3.39
C CYS A 197 -2.92 -3.82 1.86
N ILE A 198 -1.67 -3.58 1.45
CA ILE A 198 -1.26 -3.60 0.04
C ILE A 198 -0.04 -4.52 -0.12
N ASP A 199 -0.06 -5.41 -1.11
CA ASP A 199 1.06 -6.27 -1.49
C ASP A 199 1.46 -6.04 -2.95
N LEU A 200 2.63 -5.47 -3.15
CA LEU A 200 3.23 -5.20 -4.45
C LEU A 200 4.27 -6.28 -4.77
N GLN A 201 3.96 -7.17 -5.72
CA GLN A 201 4.88 -8.22 -6.18
C GLN A 201 5.24 -7.98 -7.63
N PHE A 202 6.54 -7.78 -7.91
CA PHE A 202 7.06 -7.43 -9.24
C PHE A 202 6.27 -6.28 -9.90
N THR A 203 6.01 -5.22 -9.11
CA THR A 203 5.17 -4.08 -9.51
C THR A 203 6.00 -2.87 -9.83
N TRP A 204 5.76 -2.24 -10.97
CA TRP A 204 6.63 -1.22 -11.54
C TRP A 204 5.86 0.08 -11.75
N ASN A 205 6.55 1.22 -11.60
CA ASN A 205 6.03 2.54 -11.99
C ASN A 205 4.65 2.88 -11.41
N SER A 206 4.38 2.43 -10.18
CA SER A 206 3.06 2.49 -9.53
C SER A 206 3.01 3.52 -8.40
N LEU A 207 1.78 3.91 -8.04
CA LEU A 207 1.53 5.01 -7.10
C LEU A 207 0.55 4.58 -6.00
N ILE A 208 0.96 4.80 -4.75
CA ILE A 208 0.10 4.81 -3.58
C ILE A 208 0.03 6.27 -3.11
N ASP A 209 -1.16 6.87 -3.10
CA ASP A 209 -1.32 8.29 -2.74
C ASP A 209 -2.57 8.52 -1.88
N ASN A 210 -2.45 9.28 -0.80
CA ASN A 210 -3.56 9.54 0.12
C ASN A 210 -4.26 8.24 0.60
N VAL A 211 -3.47 7.26 1.02
CA VAL A 211 -3.96 5.97 1.52
C VAL A 211 -3.84 5.90 3.03
N GLU A 212 -4.90 5.45 3.69
CA GLU A 212 -4.90 5.11 5.11
C GLU A 212 -4.93 3.59 5.30
N THR A 213 -4.14 3.10 6.26
CA THR A 213 -4.22 1.72 6.74
C THR A 213 -4.38 1.66 8.26
N MET A 214 -5.10 0.66 8.74
CA MET A 214 -5.24 0.39 10.17
C MET A 214 -5.33 -1.12 10.45
N ASN A 215 -4.92 -1.55 11.64
CA ASN A 215 -5.03 -2.94 12.10
C ASN A 215 -4.50 -3.98 11.09
N CYS A 216 -3.52 -3.59 10.26
CA CYS A 216 -2.84 -4.49 9.36
C CYS A 216 -1.58 -5.08 10.02
N ALA A 217 -1.18 -6.30 9.65
CA ALA A 217 0.10 -6.83 10.09
C ALA A 217 1.25 -6.10 9.38
N ASN A 218 1.10 -5.78 8.10
CA ASN A 218 1.93 -4.81 7.41
C ASN A 218 1.06 -3.90 6.53
N SER A 219 1.36 -2.59 6.49
CA SER A 219 0.56 -1.67 5.67
C SER A 219 0.85 -1.86 4.18
N VAL A 220 2.13 -1.84 3.79
CA VAL A 220 2.54 -2.09 2.41
C VAL A 220 3.70 -3.08 2.40
N ARG A 221 3.57 -4.12 1.60
CA ARG A 221 4.69 -5.00 1.24
C ARG A 221 5.15 -4.71 -0.19
N VAL A 222 6.46 -4.70 -0.38
CA VAL A 222 7.16 -4.60 -1.65
C VAL A 222 8.02 -5.84 -1.79
N PHE A 223 7.72 -6.70 -2.78
CA PHE A 223 8.30 -8.03 -2.90
C PHE A 223 8.92 -8.27 -4.28
N GLY A 224 10.05 -8.98 -4.31
CA GLY A 224 10.77 -9.34 -5.53
C GLY A 224 11.31 -8.11 -6.25
N GLN A 225 11.46 -8.20 -7.57
CA GLN A 225 11.89 -7.07 -8.42
C GLN A 225 10.74 -6.08 -8.62
N THR A 226 10.32 -5.40 -7.54
CA THR A 226 9.35 -4.30 -7.56
C THR A 226 10.09 -2.98 -7.66
N VAL A 227 9.78 -2.16 -8.67
CA VAL A 227 10.67 -1.10 -9.17
C VAL A 227 9.98 0.25 -9.36
N ASN A 228 10.63 1.35 -8.96
CA ASN A 228 10.22 2.73 -9.29
C ASN A 228 8.79 3.09 -8.82
N ASN A 229 8.45 2.70 -7.60
CA ASN A 229 7.14 2.97 -7.03
C ASN A 229 7.19 4.14 -6.04
N SER A 230 6.07 4.84 -5.91
CA SER A 230 5.93 5.97 -5.00
C SER A 230 4.82 5.76 -3.99
N ILE A 231 5.07 6.14 -2.74
CA ILE A 231 4.12 6.19 -1.64
C ILE A 231 4.09 7.63 -1.12
N ASN A 232 2.97 8.30 -1.29
CA ASN A 232 2.83 9.73 -1.03
C ASN A 232 1.64 10.03 -0.13
N ASN A 233 1.76 11.08 0.69
CA ASN A 233 0.64 11.71 1.41
C ASN A 233 -0.20 10.72 2.24
N SER A 234 0.40 9.65 2.74
CA SER A 234 -0.33 8.49 3.27
C SER A 234 -0.20 8.35 4.78
N ARG A 235 -1.12 7.59 5.38
CA ARG A 235 -1.09 7.21 6.80
C ARG A 235 -1.10 5.69 6.93
N LEU A 236 0.08 5.13 7.13
CA LEU A 236 0.35 3.71 7.16
C LEU A 236 0.48 3.21 8.61
N THR A 237 -0.66 2.97 9.25
CA THR A 237 -0.71 2.48 10.63
C THR A 237 -0.82 0.96 10.67
N ALA A 238 0.15 0.29 11.30
CA ALA A 238 0.23 -1.17 11.44
C ALA A 238 0.05 -1.58 12.92
N ASN A 239 -1.08 -1.21 13.54
CA ASN A 239 -1.34 -1.37 14.98
C ASN A 239 -1.11 -2.81 15.47
N GLY A 240 -0.11 -2.98 16.34
CA GLY A 240 0.26 -4.30 16.87
C GLY A 240 0.65 -5.30 15.77
N GLY A 241 1.05 -4.77 14.61
CA GLY A 241 1.57 -5.50 13.47
C GLY A 241 3.10 -5.48 13.43
N ASN A 242 3.64 -6.00 12.34
CA ASN A 242 5.07 -6.05 12.07
C ASN A 242 5.58 -4.70 11.55
N ALA A 243 5.21 -4.24 10.34
CA ALA A 243 5.81 -3.04 9.75
C ALA A 243 4.83 -2.16 8.97
N SER A 244 5.01 -0.84 8.97
CA SER A 244 4.28 0.02 8.02
C SER A 244 4.74 -0.28 6.59
N ILE A 245 6.05 -0.30 6.34
CA ILE A 245 6.63 -0.73 5.07
C ILE A 245 7.50 -1.97 5.29
N LEU A 246 7.24 -3.01 4.51
CA LEU A 246 8.06 -4.22 4.46
C LEU A 246 8.60 -4.39 3.04
N THR A 247 9.92 -4.41 2.87
CA THR A 247 10.53 -4.82 1.59
C THR A 247 11.16 -6.20 1.72
N GLN A 248 11.01 -7.03 0.70
CA GLN A 248 11.51 -8.41 0.67
C GLN A 248 12.05 -8.76 -0.72
N SER A 249 13.27 -9.29 -0.79
CA SER A 249 13.74 -9.98 -2.01
C SER A 249 13.06 -11.35 -2.15
N ASP A 250 12.97 -11.88 -3.38
CA ASP A 250 12.49 -13.25 -3.62
C ASP A 250 13.59 -14.31 -3.45
N GLY A 251 14.82 -13.89 -3.17
CA GLY A 251 16.01 -14.74 -3.05
C GLY A 251 16.87 -14.82 -4.31
N VAL A 252 16.39 -14.26 -5.44
CA VAL A 252 17.12 -14.21 -6.73
C VAL A 252 17.35 -12.76 -7.15
N VAL A 253 16.31 -11.95 -7.12
CA VAL A 253 16.31 -10.55 -7.51
C VAL A 253 15.90 -9.66 -6.34
N THR A 254 16.33 -8.40 -6.41
CA THR A 254 16.00 -7.37 -5.44
C THR A 254 15.11 -6.31 -6.09
N GLY A 255 14.26 -5.69 -5.28
CA GLY A 255 13.51 -4.51 -5.70
C GLY A 255 14.37 -3.26 -5.66
N GLU A 256 13.90 -2.21 -6.35
CA GLU A 256 14.61 -0.94 -6.35
C GLU A 256 13.69 0.28 -6.48
N GLY A 257 14.21 1.46 -6.15
CA GLY A 257 13.54 2.72 -6.50
C GLY A 257 12.20 2.91 -5.78
N LEU A 258 12.17 2.71 -4.47
CA LEU A 258 10.97 3.02 -3.66
C LEU A 258 11.10 4.43 -3.09
N MET A 259 10.14 5.30 -3.42
CA MET A 259 10.05 6.65 -2.89
C MET A 259 8.91 6.74 -1.88
N ILE A 260 9.21 7.16 -0.66
CA ILE A 260 8.24 7.40 0.40
C ILE A 260 8.33 8.88 0.78
N ASN A 261 7.26 9.63 0.59
CA ASN A 261 7.23 11.07 0.84
C ASN A 261 5.96 11.49 1.59
N ASN A 262 6.10 12.45 2.50
CA ASN A 262 4.98 13.03 3.25
C ASN A 262 4.05 11.97 3.86
N THR A 263 4.62 10.93 4.48
CA THR A 263 3.86 9.77 4.94
C THR A 263 4.06 9.55 6.43
N LEU A 264 2.97 9.31 7.15
CA LEU A 264 2.99 8.80 8.52
C LEU A 264 3.10 7.27 8.49
N MET A 265 4.09 6.72 9.16
CA MET A 265 4.29 5.28 9.38
C MET A 265 4.28 5.03 10.88
N ALA A 266 3.30 4.27 11.39
CA ALA A 266 3.10 4.19 12.82
C ALA A 266 2.60 2.86 13.39
N SER A 267 2.84 2.70 14.70
CA SER A 267 2.24 1.68 15.58
C SER A 267 2.55 0.21 15.28
N GLY A 268 3.50 -0.06 14.37
CA GLY A 268 4.08 -1.39 14.15
C GLY A 268 5.31 -1.65 15.02
N ALA A 269 5.84 -2.87 14.97
CA ALA A 269 7.18 -3.17 15.47
C ALA A 269 8.26 -2.40 14.72
N TYR A 270 8.04 -2.17 13.42
CA TYR A 270 8.93 -1.42 12.54
C TYR A 270 8.17 -0.32 11.81
N GLY A 271 8.80 0.82 11.57
CA GLY A 271 8.30 1.80 10.61
C GLY A 271 8.56 1.29 9.20
N VAL A 272 9.85 1.13 8.89
CA VAL A 272 10.31 0.52 7.64
C VAL A 272 11.21 -0.67 7.98
N LYS A 273 10.92 -1.83 7.40
CA LYS A 273 11.71 -3.05 7.56
C LYS A 273 12.13 -3.55 6.19
N VAL A 274 13.43 -3.56 5.95
CA VAL A 274 14.03 -4.14 4.74
C VAL A 274 14.60 -5.50 5.11
N GLU A 275 14.01 -6.56 4.56
CA GLU A 275 14.44 -7.94 4.70
C GLU A 275 15.02 -8.45 3.37
N GLY A 276 16.26 -8.93 3.40
CA GLY A 276 17.05 -9.12 2.18
C GLY A 276 17.67 -7.81 1.68
N SER A 277 18.08 -7.82 0.41
CA SER A 277 18.64 -6.64 -0.25
C SER A 277 17.51 -5.78 -0.83
N PHE A 278 17.68 -4.45 -0.79
CA PHE A 278 16.86 -3.49 -1.53
C PHE A 278 17.74 -2.31 -2.00
N LEU A 279 17.55 -1.85 -3.23
CA LEU A 279 18.35 -0.79 -3.83
C LEU A 279 17.55 0.52 -3.96
N SER A 280 18.17 1.67 -3.72
CA SER A 280 17.55 2.97 -4.02
C SER A 280 16.23 3.23 -3.26
N LEU A 281 16.30 3.22 -1.93
CA LEU A 281 15.18 3.62 -1.06
C LEU A 281 15.29 5.11 -0.69
N LEU A 282 14.21 5.86 -0.92
CA LEU A 282 14.06 7.24 -0.48
C LEU A 282 12.95 7.36 0.57
N ILE A 283 13.27 7.88 1.74
CA ILE A 283 12.29 8.29 2.76
C ILE A 283 12.47 9.79 2.98
N SER A 284 11.43 10.59 2.75
CA SER A 284 11.53 12.05 2.85
C SER A 284 10.29 12.69 3.47
N ASN A 285 10.48 13.78 4.21
CA ASN A 285 9.41 14.61 4.79
C ASN A 285 8.36 13.78 5.56
N SER A 286 8.79 12.73 6.25
CA SER A 286 7.89 11.72 6.80
C SER A 286 7.95 11.67 8.33
N LEU A 287 6.97 11.00 8.93
CA LEU A 287 6.90 10.77 10.37
C LEU A 287 6.84 9.26 10.61
N ILE A 288 7.82 8.73 11.33
CA ILE A 288 7.87 7.35 11.81
C ILE A 288 7.66 7.40 13.33
N ASP A 289 6.49 6.98 13.81
CA ASP A 289 6.07 7.23 15.19
C ASP A 289 5.40 6.03 15.86
N LEU A 290 5.39 5.99 17.19
CA LEU A 290 4.81 4.91 18.00
C LEU A 290 5.36 3.53 17.62
N ILE A 291 6.63 3.46 17.22
CA ILE A 291 7.27 2.21 16.81
C ILE A 291 7.76 1.45 18.03
N SER A 292 7.27 0.22 18.20
CA SER A 292 7.52 -0.57 19.42
C SER A 292 8.88 -1.25 19.45
N ASN A 293 9.59 -1.34 18.32
CA ASN A 293 10.96 -1.87 18.25
C ASN A 293 11.92 -0.93 17.51
N ILE A 294 12.04 -1.02 16.18
CA ILE A 294 13.04 -0.26 15.40
C ILE A 294 12.36 0.61 14.36
N GLY A 295 12.64 1.92 14.35
CA GLY A 295 12.07 2.85 13.37
C GLY A 295 12.32 2.44 11.92
N VAL A 296 13.60 2.27 11.55
CA VAL A 296 14.03 1.78 10.24
C VAL A 296 15.07 0.67 10.43
N TYR A 297 14.77 -0.52 9.94
CA TYR A 297 15.66 -1.68 10.04
C TYR A 297 16.07 -2.18 8.65
N PHE A 298 17.36 -2.43 8.48
CA PHE A 298 17.95 -2.90 7.24
C PHE A 298 18.75 -4.16 7.48
N THR A 299 18.43 -5.24 6.77
CA THR A 299 19.35 -6.39 6.66
C THR A 299 20.46 -6.14 5.66
N ASP A 300 20.14 -5.56 4.50
CA ASP A 300 21.09 -5.13 3.48
C ASP A 300 20.44 -4.00 2.67
N ALA A 301 20.97 -2.78 2.75
CA ALA A 301 20.34 -1.61 2.17
C ALA A 301 21.31 -0.78 1.37
N LYS A 302 21.10 -0.73 0.05
CA LYS A 302 22.04 -0.11 -0.88
C LYS A 302 21.46 1.20 -1.42
N SER A 303 22.26 2.26 -1.42
CA SER A 303 21.90 3.57 -1.96
C SER A 303 20.62 4.15 -1.35
N THR A 304 20.59 4.32 -0.03
CA THR A 304 19.40 4.82 0.68
C THR A 304 19.54 6.28 1.09
N LEU A 305 18.49 7.08 0.88
CA LEU A 305 18.39 8.45 1.40
C LEU A 305 17.22 8.56 2.37
N ILE A 306 17.50 8.95 3.60
CA ILE A 306 16.49 9.33 4.60
C ILE A 306 16.68 10.81 4.88
N SER A 307 15.65 11.62 4.63
CA SER A 307 15.76 13.08 4.75
C SER A 307 14.54 13.72 5.42
N ASN A 308 14.76 14.79 6.18
CA ASN A 308 13.70 15.61 6.78
C ASN A 308 12.61 14.77 7.49
N THR A 309 13.02 13.70 8.16
CA THR A 309 12.10 12.70 8.72
C THR A 309 12.25 12.68 10.24
N TRP A 310 11.12 12.67 10.95
CA TRP A 310 11.11 12.42 12.38
C TRP A 310 10.90 10.93 12.62
N ILE A 311 11.84 10.30 13.32
CA ILE A 311 11.80 8.91 13.75
C ILE A 311 11.72 8.84 15.27
N TYR A 312 10.67 8.24 15.80
CA TYR A 312 10.47 7.95 17.22
C TYR A 312 10.21 6.46 17.39
N ALA A 313 11.13 5.78 18.08
CA ALA A 313 11.07 4.33 18.27
C ALA A 313 11.53 3.93 19.68
N THR A 314 11.05 2.78 20.15
CA THR A 314 11.43 2.26 21.47
C THR A 314 12.90 1.86 21.52
N ASN A 315 13.34 0.87 20.74
CA ASN A 315 14.69 0.30 20.90
C ASN A 315 15.74 1.04 20.09
N ARG A 316 15.50 1.18 18.78
CA ARG A 316 16.45 1.80 17.86
C ARG A 316 15.74 2.71 16.87
N GLY A 317 16.32 3.87 16.59
CA GLY A 317 15.80 4.74 15.53
C GLY A 317 16.04 4.12 14.16
N ILE A 318 17.31 3.90 13.83
CA ILE A 318 17.78 3.23 12.61
C ILE A 318 18.77 2.13 13.00
N GLU A 319 18.65 0.95 12.40
CA GLU A 319 19.62 -0.13 12.55
C GLU A 319 19.99 -0.78 11.21
N LEU A 320 21.28 -0.88 10.95
CA LEU A 320 21.87 -1.71 9.89
C LEU A 320 22.39 -3.01 10.53
N ALA A 321 21.84 -4.14 10.14
CA ALA A 321 22.22 -5.46 10.64
C ALA A 321 23.68 -5.82 10.29
N PRO A 322 24.30 -6.78 11.00
CA PRO A 322 25.58 -7.35 10.60
C PRO A 322 25.56 -7.91 9.18
N LEU A 323 26.64 -7.71 8.43
CA LEU A 323 26.83 -8.34 7.12
C LEU A 323 27.86 -9.48 7.18
N SER A 324 27.90 -10.29 6.13
CA SER A 324 28.92 -11.34 5.95
C SER A 324 30.20 -10.85 5.29
N GLU A 325 30.15 -9.69 4.62
CA GLU A 325 31.28 -9.08 3.95
C GLU A 325 31.21 -7.55 4.05
N VAL A 326 32.33 -6.89 3.77
CA VAL A 326 32.40 -5.43 3.78
C VAL A 326 31.60 -4.87 2.60
N VAL A 327 30.58 -4.07 2.91
CA VAL A 327 29.74 -3.41 1.90
C VAL A 327 29.73 -1.91 2.14
N ASP A 328 29.98 -1.14 1.09
CA ASP A 328 29.66 0.28 1.07
C ASP A 328 28.18 0.45 0.74
N GLN A 329 27.41 0.83 1.74
CA GLN A 329 25.95 0.90 1.65
C GLN A 329 25.47 2.18 0.95
N ASN A 330 26.33 3.21 0.83
CA ASN A 330 25.96 4.52 0.26
C ASN A 330 24.65 5.07 0.88
N ILE A 331 24.62 5.18 2.20
CA ILE A 331 23.43 5.64 2.95
C ILE A 331 23.64 7.08 3.39
N SER A 332 22.63 7.93 3.16
CA SER A 332 22.59 9.29 3.68
C SER A 332 21.38 9.51 4.59
N ILE A 333 21.63 10.02 5.79
CA ILE A 333 20.63 10.38 6.80
C ILE A 333 20.77 11.88 7.02
N SER A 334 19.84 12.68 6.49
CA SER A 334 19.97 14.14 6.45
C SER A 334 18.80 14.87 7.10
N ASN A 335 19.09 15.84 7.97
CA ASN A 335 18.07 16.69 8.62
C ASN A 335 16.97 15.89 9.35
N CYS A 336 17.31 14.72 9.87
CA CYS A 336 16.36 13.88 10.60
C CYS A 336 16.35 14.21 12.09
N ARG A 337 15.18 14.09 12.73
CA ARG A 337 15.05 14.05 14.19
C ARG A 337 14.83 12.61 14.60
N ILE A 338 15.77 12.02 15.33
CA ILE A 338 15.71 10.60 15.69
C ILE A 338 15.75 10.45 17.21
N GLN A 339 14.75 9.78 17.76
CA GLN A 339 14.66 9.49 19.18
C GLN A 339 14.51 7.98 19.42
N ALA A 340 15.37 7.46 20.30
CA ALA A 340 15.27 6.09 20.83
C ALA A 340 15.02 6.15 22.34
N THR A 341 13.93 5.52 22.80
CA THR A 341 13.42 5.75 24.17
C THR A 341 13.79 4.68 25.19
N ALA A 342 14.17 3.48 24.77
CA ALA A 342 14.56 2.40 25.66
C ALA A 342 15.84 2.74 26.42
N GLU A 343 15.96 2.20 27.63
CA GLU A 343 17.23 2.16 28.34
C GLU A 343 18.25 1.39 27.49
N ASN A 344 19.47 1.91 27.36
CA ASN A 344 20.47 1.37 26.42
C ASN A 344 20.00 1.37 24.94
N GLY A 345 19.03 2.24 24.62
CA GLY A 345 18.56 2.61 23.29
C GLY A 345 19.67 3.10 22.36
N SER A 346 19.46 3.10 21.04
CA SER A 346 20.36 3.85 20.15
C SER A 346 19.61 4.54 19.02
N CYS A 347 19.92 5.82 18.75
CA CYS A 347 19.25 6.51 17.65
C CYS A 347 19.66 5.89 16.32
N ILE A 348 20.96 5.66 16.12
CA ILE A 348 21.51 5.00 14.93
C ILE A 348 22.47 3.90 15.39
N LYS A 349 22.24 2.67 14.93
CA LYS A 349 23.12 1.52 15.15
C LYS A 349 23.61 0.96 13.83
N ILE A 350 24.93 0.89 13.66
CA ILE A 350 25.60 0.40 12.47
C ILE A 350 26.46 -0.79 12.90
N ASN A 351 25.99 -2.00 12.62
CA ASN A 351 26.74 -3.20 12.97
C ASN A 351 27.87 -3.48 11.96
N GLU A 352 28.68 -4.48 12.25
CA GLU A 352 29.91 -4.85 11.54
C GLU A 352 29.78 -4.91 10.03
N LEU A 353 30.88 -4.53 9.37
CA LEU A 353 31.10 -4.61 7.92
C LEU A 353 30.24 -3.65 7.07
N ASN A 354 29.36 -2.85 7.68
CA ASN A 354 28.68 -1.75 7.00
C ASN A 354 29.60 -0.52 6.87
N ARG A 355 29.72 0.05 5.67
CA ARG A 355 30.45 1.29 5.39
C ARG A 355 29.59 2.28 4.61
N GLY A 356 30.07 3.52 4.47
CA GLY A 356 29.46 4.51 3.58
C GLY A 356 28.17 5.13 4.12
N VAL A 357 28.08 5.30 5.45
CA VAL A 357 26.94 5.95 6.08
C VAL A 357 27.28 7.41 6.39
N LEU A 358 26.58 8.35 5.76
CA LEU A 358 26.67 9.78 6.03
C LEU A 358 25.48 10.22 6.88
N ILE A 359 25.76 10.88 8.00
CA ILE A 359 24.77 11.51 8.87
C ILE A 359 25.02 13.02 8.82
N SER A 360 24.01 13.81 8.47
CA SER A 360 24.20 15.26 8.32
C SER A 360 23.01 16.09 8.81
N GLY A 361 23.25 17.12 9.62
CA GLY A 361 22.17 17.96 10.15
C GLY A 361 21.27 17.22 11.14
N GLY A 362 20.14 17.84 11.51
CA GLY A 362 19.13 17.24 12.37
C GLY A 362 19.52 17.10 13.86
N SER A 363 18.80 16.25 14.59
CA SER A 363 19.02 16.02 16.03
C SER A 363 18.83 14.56 16.43
N LEU A 364 19.73 14.02 17.24
CA LEU A 364 19.65 12.69 17.82
C LEU A 364 19.41 12.79 19.34
N VAL A 365 18.43 12.04 19.85
CA VAL A 365 18.04 12.03 21.26
C VAL A 365 17.96 10.60 21.78
N CYS A 366 18.82 10.25 22.74
CA CYS A 366 18.81 8.94 23.38
C CYS A 366 18.44 9.02 24.88
N SER A 367 17.76 8.00 25.37
CA SER A 367 17.49 7.79 26.80
C SER A 367 18.75 7.41 27.60
N SER A 368 18.62 7.35 28.92
CA SER A 368 19.70 6.95 29.86
C SER A 368 20.34 5.61 29.45
N GLY A 369 21.67 5.53 29.55
CA GLY A 369 22.49 4.40 29.06
C GLY A 369 22.54 4.23 27.53
N GLY A 370 21.81 5.04 26.76
CA GLY A 370 21.73 4.92 25.30
C GLY A 370 22.88 5.60 24.56
N ARG A 371 23.01 5.26 23.26
CA ARG A 371 24.00 5.82 22.34
C ARG A 371 23.34 6.56 21.19
N CYS A 372 23.70 7.81 20.93
CA CYS A 372 23.16 8.51 19.76
C CYS A 372 23.58 7.84 18.45
N VAL A 373 24.86 7.53 18.30
CA VAL A 373 25.41 6.74 17.18
C VAL A 373 26.26 5.63 17.74
N HIS A 374 26.03 4.41 17.27
CA HIS A 374 26.68 3.21 17.78
C HIS A 374 27.21 2.38 16.61
N THR A 375 28.52 2.27 16.47
CA THR A 375 29.20 1.60 15.36
C THR A 375 30.03 0.42 15.85
N TYR A 376 30.01 -0.69 15.11
CA TYR A 376 30.93 -1.84 15.29
C TYR A 376 31.66 -2.09 13.99
N TYR A 377 33.01 -2.03 13.95
CA TYR A 377 33.82 -2.32 12.75
C TYR A 377 33.23 -1.75 11.43
N ALA A 378 32.73 -0.52 11.51
CA ALA A 378 31.92 0.14 10.49
C ALA A 378 32.46 1.54 10.22
N ARG A 379 32.14 2.11 9.04
CA ARG A 379 32.55 3.49 8.70
C ARG A 379 31.35 4.39 8.48
N ALA A 380 31.24 5.41 9.32
CA ALA A 380 30.24 6.46 9.21
C ALA A 380 30.87 7.85 9.41
N ILE A 381 30.29 8.88 8.81
CA ILE A 381 30.70 10.28 8.96
C ILE A 381 29.49 11.08 9.46
N ALA A 382 29.66 11.87 10.52
CA ALA A 382 28.63 12.77 11.03
C ALA A 382 29.04 14.25 10.88
N ILE A 383 28.20 15.09 10.25
CA ILE A 383 28.49 16.51 9.98
C ILE A 383 27.31 17.41 10.34
N GLY A 384 27.53 18.41 11.20
CA GLY A 384 26.52 19.42 11.55
C GLY A 384 25.29 18.87 12.32
N THR A 385 25.41 17.69 12.94
CA THR A 385 24.32 17.03 13.69
C THR A 385 24.36 17.41 15.17
N LEU A 386 23.20 17.74 15.74
CA LEU A 386 23.07 18.01 17.18
C LEU A 386 22.83 16.71 17.97
N PHE A 387 23.67 16.46 18.97
CA PHE A 387 23.55 15.32 19.88
C PHE A 387 23.01 15.78 21.23
N LEU A 388 21.86 15.24 21.65
CA LEU A 388 21.25 15.55 22.94
C LEU A 388 21.22 14.27 23.80
N VAL A 389 21.94 14.33 24.91
CA VAL A 389 22.13 13.21 25.83
C VAL A 389 21.57 13.59 27.20
N ASN A 390 20.81 12.70 27.84
CA ASN A 390 20.25 12.97 29.17
C ASN A 390 21.35 13.03 30.25
N PRO A 391 21.17 13.78 31.35
CA PRO A 391 22.26 14.05 32.32
C PRO A 391 22.82 12.84 33.10
N SER A 392 22.17 11.68 33.02
CA SER A 392 22.58 10.42 33.67
C SER A 392 23.20 9.40 32.72
N THR A 393 23.50 9.80 31.48
CA THR A 393 24.00 8.92 30.42
C THR A 393 25.52 9.04 30.31
N THR A 394 26.24 7.92 30.29
CA THR A 394 27.62 7.89 29.78
C THR A 394 27.59 8.10 28.27
N ILE A 395 28.36 9.08 27.76
CA ILE A 395 28.80 9.05 26.37
C ILE A 395 29.90 7.97 26.31
N ASP A 396 29.51 6.69 26.31
CA ASP A 396 30.45 5.64 25.94
C ASP A 396 30.65 5.76 24.44
N SER A 397 31.67 6.54 24.08
CA SER A 397 32.29 6.66 22.76
C SER A 397 31.39 7.23 21.64
N ILE A 398 31.78 8.40 21.12
CA ILE A 398 31.91 8.45 19.67
C ILE A 398 33.14 7.58 19.41
N LEU A 399 32.96 6.28 19.15
CA LEU A 399 34.09 5.42 18.78
C LEU A 399 34.51 5.83 17.37
N VAL A 400 35.33 6.86 17.29
CA VAL A 400 36.08 7.21 16.09
C VAL A 400 37.27 6.29 16.05
N GLU A 401 37.10 5.02 15.64
CA GLU A 401 38.26 4.18 15.33
C GLU A 401 39.03 4.82 14.18
N SER A 402 40.15 5.46 14.55
CA SER A 402 41.25 6.00 13.73
C SER A 402 41.10 5.86 12.20
N SER A 403 40.23 6.65 11.59
CA SER A 403 40.34 7.11 10.18
C SER A 403 39.31 8.20 9.79
N ILE A 404 38.61 8.84 10.73
CA ILE A 404 37.61 9.89 10.42
C ILE A 404 38.23 11.28 10.62
N ASP A 405 38.23 12.09 9.57
CA ASP A 405 38.38 13.55 9.65
C ASP A 405 37.08 14.15 10.20
N VAL A 406 37.02 14.40 11.51
CA VAL A 406 35.88 15.11 12.13
C VAL A 406 36.05 16.61 11.95
N LEU A 407 35.20 17.23 11.11
CA LEU A 407 35.02 18.68 11.00
C LEU A 407 33.67 19.07 11.60
N THR A 408 33.50 19.06 12.93
CA THR A 408 32.33 19.69 13.58
C THR A 408 32.68 20.36 14.91
N SER A 409 32.03 21.50 15.16
CA SER A 409 31.98 22.19 16.45
C SER A 409 30.92 21.55 17.35
N MET A 410 31.32 20.82 18.39
CA MET A 410 30.41 20.27 19.40
C MET A 410 30.22 21.28 20.56
N LEU A 411 28.98 21.56 20.94
CA LEU A 411 28.65 22.20 22.21
C LEU A 411 28.25 21.10 23.19
N VAL A 412 29.14 20.76 24.13
CA VAL A 412 28.91 19.70 25.13
C VAL A 412 28.76 20.34 26.49
N GLY A 413 27.58 20.18 27.12
CA GLY A 413 27.43 20.39 28.55
C GLY A 413 27.91 19.16 29.31
N ASN A 414 29.04 19.28 30.01
CA ASN A 414 29.56 18.37 31.05
C ASN A 414 29.76 16.87 30.70
N ALA A 415 29.96 16.48 29.44
CA ALA A 415 30.32 15.10 29.08
C ALA A 415 31.75 15.01 28.51
N THR A 416 32.49 14.00 28.95
CA THR A 416 33.85 13.65 28.49
C THR A 416 33.79 13.02 27.10
N ILE A 417 34.68 13.45 26.19
CA ILE A 417 34.90 12.80 24.90
C ILE A 417 36.10 11.86 25.08
N GLU A 418 35.89 10.56 24.94
CA GLU A 418 36.98 9.59 24.84
C GLU A 418 37.23 9.31 23.35
N ILE A 419 38.36 9.79 22.84
CA ILE A 419 38.90 9.42 21.53
C ILE A 419 39.85 8.26 21.81
N ILE A 420 39.49 7.04 21.41
CA ILE A 420 40.35 5.85 21.53
C ILE A 420 41.11 5.62 20.23
#